data_AF-R8B2U9-F1
#
_entry.id   AF-R8B2U9-F1
#
_cell.length_a   1.000
_cell.length_b   1.000
_cell.length_c   1.000
_cell.angle_alpha   90.00
_cell.angle_beta   90.00
_cell.angle_gamma   90.00
#
_symmetry.space_group_name_H-M   'P 1'
#
loop_
_entity.id
_entity.type
_entity.pdbx_description
1 polymer ?
#
loop_
_entity_poly.entity_id
_entity_poly.type
_entity_poly.pdbx_seq_one_letter_code
_entity_poly.pdbx_strand_id
1 'polypeptide(L)'
;MSKLQVISISVLCFAGFASVLSLIFYFGDWPRLIVLVVVGVFLGLLAAPSIEPKAFKHAWAYELLSGAMAGALIGLIFIGTGEALLVGALIGAVLGYTAPYWIKHAPTP
;
A
#
# COMPACT_ATOMS: atom_id res chain seq x y z
N MET A 1 16.21 3.91 12.42
CA MET A 1 16.68 2.78 11.57
C MET A 1 17.09 3.34 10.21
N SER A 2 17.67 2.55 9.30
CA SER A 2 17.85 3.03 7.91
C SER A 2 16.47 3.10 7.23
N LYS A 3 16.28 4.03 6.27
CA LYS A 3 14.99 4.18 5.55
C LYS A 3 14.49 2.86 4.96
N LEU A 4 15.40 2.09 4.38
CA LEU A 4 15.10 0.80 3.77
C LEU A 4 14.63 -0.22 4.80
N GLN A 5 15.21 -0.24 6.01
CA GLN A 5 14.76 -1.15 7.07
C GLN A 5 13.32 -0.87 7.49
N VAL A 6 12.94 0.39 7.68
CA VAL A 6 11.57 0.77 8.08
C VAL A 6 10.56 0.38 7.01
N ILE A 7 10.90 0.62 5.74
CA ILE A 7 10.06 0.26 4.60
C ILE A 7 9.90 -1.26 4.54
N SER A 8 11.02 -2.01 4.57
CA SER A 8 10.99 -3.47 4.50
C SER A 8 10.17 -4.09 5.63
N ILE A 9 10.37 -3.62 6.88
CA ILE A 9 9.62 -4.14 8.03
C ILE A 9 8.13 -3.84 7.87
N SER A 10 7.76 -2.60 7.55
CA SER A 10 6.36 -2.21 7.40
C SER A 10 5.68 -3.00 6.29
N VAL A 11 6.32 -3.09 5.12
CA VAL A 11 5.78 -3.85 3.98
C VAL A 11 5.62 -5.33 4.33
N LEU A 12 6.62 -5.95 4.96
CA LEU A 12 6.54 -7.36 5.34
C LEU A 12 5.45 -7.61 6.38
N CYS A 13 5.28 -6.74 7.37
CA CYS A 13 4.23 -6.86 8.37
C CYS A 13 2.84 -6.76 7.75
N PHE A 14 2.56 -5.70 6.98
CA PHE A 14 1.22 -5.49 6.40
C PHE A 14 0.90 -6.47 5.28
N ALA A 15 1.85 -6.73 4.36
CA ALA A 15 1.64 -7.70 3.29
C ALA A 15 1.58 -9.13 3.83
N GLY A 16 2.42 -9.47 4.81
CA GLY A 16 2.40 -10.77 5.47
C GLY A 16 1.09 -11.00 6.20
N PHE A 17 0.63 -10.03 6.98
CA PHE A 17 -0.66 -10.10 7.68
C PHE A 17 -1.84 -10.28 6.71
N ALA A 18 -1.91 -9.45 5.66
CA ALA A 18 -2.95 -9.56 4.64
C ALA A 18 -2.92 -10.92 3.92
N SER A 19 -1.73 -11.43 3.61
CA SER A 19 -1.55 -12.73 2.96
C SER A 19 -1.98 -13.89 3.84
N VAL A 20 -1.54 -13.89 5.11
CA VAL A 20 -1.89 -14.94 6.08
C VAL A 20 -3.40 -14.98 6.29
N LEU A 21 -4.05 -13.83 6.48
CA LEU A 21 -5.51 -13.77 6.60
C LEU A 21 -6.20 -14.28 5.33
N SER A 22 -5.74 -13.88 4.14
CA SER A 22 -6.32 -14.37 2.89
C SER A 22 -6.20 -15.88 2.76
N LEU A 23 -5.05 -16.45 3.10
CA LEU A 23 -4.80 -17.90 3.00
C LEU A 23 -5.60 -18.70 4.04
N ILE A 24 -5.80 -18.17 5.25
CA ILE A 24 -6.61 -18.84 6.28
C ILE A 24 -8.09 -18.92 5.88
N PHE A 25 -8.66 -17.82 5.40
CA PHE A 25 -10.11 -17.74 5.14
C PHE A 25 -10.51 -18.09 3.71
N TYR A 26 -9.62 -17.92 2.73
CA TYR A 26 -9.92 -18.03 1.29
C TYR A 26 -8.79 -18.76 0.55
N PHE A 27 -8.35 -19.88 1.12
CA PHE A 27 -7.31 -20.71 0.53
C PHE A 27 -7.68 -21.12 -0.90
N GLY A 28 -6.76 -20.92 -1.85
CA GLY A 28 -6.94 -21.25 -3.27
C GLY A 28 -7.49 -20.12 -4.15
N ASP A 29 -7.95 -19.01 -3.56
CA ASP A 29 -8.34 -17.80 -4.30
C ASP A 29 -7.12 -16.90 -4.57
N TRP A 30 -6.34 -17.28 -5.59
CA TRP A 30 -5.11 -16.59 -5.98
C TRP A 30 -5.32 -15.15 -6.46
N PRO A 31 -6.36 -14.83 -7.27
CA PRO A 31 -6.63 -13.44 -7.66
C PRO A 31 -6.83 -12.54 -6.44
N ARG A 32 -7.61 -13.00 -5.46
CA ARG A 32 -7.82 -12.27 -4.21
C ARG A 32 -6.53 -12.11 -3.42
N LEU A 33 -5.72 -13.17 -3.31
CA LEU A 33 -4.45 -13.13 -2.59
C LEU A 33 -3.53 -12.04 -3.16
N ILE A 34 -3.39 -11.97 -4.49
CA ILE A 34 -2.57 -10.97 -5.17
C ILE A 34 -3.05 -9.55 -4.82
N VAL A 35 -4.36 -9.32 -4.85
CA VAL A 35 -4.94 -8.02 -4.53
C VAL A 35 -4.67 -7.63 -3.08
N LEU A 36 -4.87 -8.55 -2.14
CA LEU A 36 -4.62 -8.29 -0.72
C LEU A 36 -3.14 -8.09 -0.42
N VAL A 37 -2.24 -8.78 -1.12
CA VAL A 37 -0.80 -8.53 -1.05
C VAL A 37 -0.49 -7.11 -1.52
N VAL A 38 -1.02 -6.68 -2.66
CA VAL A 38 -0.78 -5.32 -3.20
C VAL A 38 -1.32 -4.25 -2.23
N VAL A 39 -2.52 -4.46 -1.66
CA VAL A 39 -3.10 -3.57 -0.65
C VAL A 39 -2.24 -3.55 0.62
N GLY A 40 -1.77 -4.70 1.09
CA GLY A 40 -0.88 -4.80 2.26
C GLY A 40 0.46 -4.11 2.03
N VAL A 41 1.07 -4.26 0.85
CA VAL A 41 2.28 -3.53 0.45
C VAL A 41 2.01 -2.02 0.48
N PHE A 42 0.88 -1.57 -0.10
CA PHE A 42 0.51 -0.16 -0.09
C PHE A 42 0.37 0.40 1.33
N LEU A 43 -0.35 -0.30 2.20
CA LEU A 43 -0.49 0.11 3.60
C LEU A 43 0.85 0.14 4.33
N GLY A 44 1.74 -0.84 4.08
CA GLY A 44 3.09 -0.85 4.62
C GLY A 44 3.94 0.33 4.14
N LEU A 45 3.81 0.72 2.88
CA LEU A 45 4.48 1.91 2.34
C LEU A 45 3.94 3.19 3.01
N LEU A 46 2.63 3.32 3.20
CA LEU A 46 2.05 4.48 3.87
C LEU A 46 2.34 4.53 5.38
N ALA A 47 2.47 3.36 6.03
CA ALA A 47 2.79 3.28 7.45
C ALA A 47 4.25 3.68 7.73
N ALA A 48 5.18 3.46 6.80
CA ALA A 48 6.61 3.70 7.02
C ALA A 48 6.96 5.17 7.40
N PRO A 49 6.42 6.21 6.73
CA PRO A 49 6.57 7.61 7.17
C PRO A 49 5.96 7.90 8.54
N SER A 50 4.89 7.19 8.92
CA SER A 50 4.23 7.35 10.22
C SER A 50 5.04 6.71 11.36
N ILE A 51 5.72 5.59 11.09
CA ILE A 51 6.56 4.87 12.06
C ILE A 51 7.87 5.63 12.32
N GLU A 52 8.56 6.11 11.26
CA GLU A 52 9.81 6.86 11.42
C GLU A 52 9.79 8.18 10.63
N PRO A 53 9.05 9.22 11.11
CA PRO A 53 8.89 10.48 10.38
C PRO A 53 10.22 11.22 10.16
N LYS A 54 11.20 11.06 11.05
CA LYS A 54 12.55 11.64 10.91
C LYS A 54 13.30 11.12 9.68
N ALA A 55 12.95 9.93 9.19
CA ALA A 55 13.57 9.33 8.02
C ALA A 55 13.00 9.90 6.69
N PHE A 56 11.81 10.51 6.72
CA PHE A 56 11.10 10.98 5.53
C PHE A 56 10.90 12.50 5.52
N LYS A 57 11.89 13.25 4.99
CA LYS A 57 11.80 14.72 4.82
C LYS A 57 10.62 15.16 3.93
N HIS A 58 10.25 14.35 2.94
CA HIS A 58 9.15 14.62 2.01
C HIS A 58 8.16 13.45 2.00
N ALA A 59 7.57 13.15 3.16
CA ALA A 59 6.60 12.05 3.31
C ALA A 59 5.46 12.12 2.29
N TRP A 60 4.89 13.31 2.09
CA TRP A 60 3.78 13.54 1.16
C TRP A 60 4.08 13.09 -0.28
N ALA A 61 5.30 13.31 -0.78
CA ALA A 61 5.68 12.94 -2.14
C ALA A 61 5.87 11.43 -2.27
N TYR A 62 6.41 10.81 -1.22
CA TYR A 62 6.58 9.36 -1.15
C TYR A 62 5.23 8.64 -1.06
N GLU A 63 4.32 9.11 -0.22
CA GLU A 63 2.97 8.57 -0.06
C GLU A 63 2.13 8.74 -1.34
N LEU A 64 2.24 9.89 -2.01
CA LEU A 64 1.59 10.12 -3.30
C LEU A 64 2.10 9.14 -4.37
N LEU A 65 3.42 8.98 -4.51
CA LEU A 65 4.00 8.08 -5.51
C LEU A 65 3.68 6.61 -5.20
N SER A 66 3.75 6.19 -3.94
CA SER A 66 3.41 4.83 -3.55
C SER A 66 1.93 4.53 -3.78
N GLY A 67 1.06 5.50 -3.49
CA GLY A 67 -0.36 5.43 -3.81
C GLY A 67 -0.64 5.36 -5.30
N ALA A 68 -0.01 6.22 -6.09
CA ALA A 68 -0.16 6.20 -7.54
C ALA A 68 0.25 4.84 -8.13
N MET A 69 1.40 4.30 -7.70
CA MET A 69 1.87 3.00 -8.17
C MET A 69 0.94 1.86 -7.74
N ALA A 70 0.50 1.83 -6.48
CA ALA A 70 -0.40 0.81 -5.98
C ALA A 70 -1.75 0.84 -6.71
N GLY A 71 -2.33 2.03 -6.87
CA GLY A 71 -3.59 2.20 -7.60
C GLY A 71 -3.48 1.83 -9.07
N ALA A 72 -2.38 2.19 -9.74
CA ALA A 72 -2.10 1.79 -11.12
C ALA A 72 -2.03 0.27 -11.27
N LEU A 73 -1.31 -0.40 -10.35
CA LEU A 73 -1.22 -1.86 -10.31
C LEU A 73 -2.58 -2.52 -10.11
N ILE A 74 -3.41 -2.01 -9.19
CA ILE A 74 -4.76 -2.52 -8.96
C ILE A 74 -5.62 -2.36 -10.22
N GLY A 75 -5.62 -1.16 -10.83
CA GLY A 75 -6.36 -0.90 -12.07
C GLY A 75 -5.95 -1.83 -13.22
N LEU A 76 -4.66 -2.08 -13.35
CA LEU A 76 -4.12 -3.01 -14.34
C LEU A 76 -4.51 -4.47 -14.04
N ILE A 77 -4.47 -4.91 -12.79
CA ILE A 77 -4.82 -6.28 -12.40
C ILE A 77 -6.31 -6.59 -12.64
N PHE A 78 -7.21 -5.65 -12.36
CA PHE A 78 -8.66 -5.90 -12.44
C PHE A 78 -9.27 -5.64 -13.82
N ILE A 79 -8.79 -4.62 -14.53
CA ILE A 79 -9.43 -4.16 -15.77
C ILE A 79 -8.50 -4.34 -16.97
N GLY A 80 -7.19 -4.20 -16.78
CA GLY A 80 -6.19 -4.45 -17.83
C GLY A 80 -6.15 -3.41 -18.96
N THR A 81 -6.86 -2.29 -18.83
CA THR A 81 -6.85 -1.21 -19.83
C THR A 81 -5.93 -0.06 -19.41
N GLY A 82 -5.39 0.68 -20.39
CA GLY A 82 -4.57 1.87 -20.12
C GLY A 82 -5.34 2.97 -19.39
N GLU A 83 -6.65 3.09 -19.64
CA GLU A 83 -7.54 4.00 -18.92
C GLU A 83 -7.66 3.61 -17.44
N ALA A 84 -7.84 2.32 -17.14
CA ALA A 84 -7.89 1.83 -15.78
C ALA A 84 -6.58 2.01 -15.02
N LEU A 85 -5.44 1.90 -15.72
CA LEU A 85 -4.14 2.22 -15.14
C LEU A 85 -4.07 3.70 -14.73
N LEU A 86 -4.48 4.63 -15.61
CA LEU A 86 -4.47 6.06 -15.32
C LEU A 86 -5.45 6.43 -14.20
N VAL A 87 -6.68 5.92 -14.25
CA VAL A 87 -7.69 6.17 -13.23
C VAL A 87 -7.27 5.57 -11.89
N GLY A 88 -6.76 4.34 -11.90
CA GLY A 88 -6.20 3.69 -10.72
C GLY A 88 -5.05 4.50 -10.13
N ALA A 89 -4.13 5.00 -10.96
CA ALA A 89 -3.04 5.85 -10.52
C ALA A 89 -3.53 7.15 -9.88
N LEU A 90 -4.54 7.80 -10.46
CA LEU A 90 -5.12 9.03 -9.91
C LEU A 90 -5.79 8.78 -8.56
N ILE A 91 -6.64 7.75 -8.47
CA ILE A 91 -7.32 7.39 -7.21
C ILE A 91 -6.28 7.03 -6.14
N GLY A 92 -5.31 6.19 -6.50
CA GLY A 92 -4.22 5.82 -5.61
C GLY A 92 -3.38 7.00 -5.16
N ALA A 93 -3.06 7.95 -6.05
CA ALA A 93 -2.34 9.17 -5.71
C ALA A 93 -3.11 10.04 -4.71
N VAL A 94 -4.43 10.17 -4.88
CA VAL A 94 -5.29 10.89 -3.92
C VAL A 94 -5.30 10.18 -2.57
N LEU A 95 -5.43 8.85 -2.54
CA LEU A 95 -5.38 8.06 -1.31
C LEU A 95 -4.04 8.17 -0.59
N GLY A 96 -2.94 8.12 -1.35
CA GLY A 96 -1.58 8.31 -0.84
C GLY A 96 -1.35 9.71 -0.30
N TYR A 97 -1.72 10.75 -1.06
CA TYR A 97 -1.59 12.14 -0.63
C TYR A 97 -2.42 12.44 0.64
N THR A 98 -3.58 11.79 0.78
CA THR A 98 -4.44 11.95 1.95
C THR A 98 -4.08 11.01 3.11
N ALA A 99 -3.10 10.12 2.94
CA ALA A 99 -2.66 9.17 3.96
C ALA A 99 -2.39 9.79 5.34
N PRO A 100 -1.73 10.96 5.46
CA PRO A 100 -1.47 11.58 6.77
C PRO A 100 -2.73 11.93 7.58
N TYR A 101 -3.89 12.03 6.94
CA TYR A 101 -5.16 12.35 7.59
C TYR A 101 -5.88 11.11 8.12
N TRP A 102 -5.82 9.97 7.42
CA TRP A 102 -6.57 8.78 7.81
C TRP A 102 -5.72 7.68 8.44
N ILE A 103 -4.43 7.59 8.10
CA ILE A 103 -3.57 6.50 8.60
C ILE A 103 -3.35 6.57 10.12
N LYS A 104 -3.46 7.76 10.71
CA LYS A 104 -3.39 7.98 12.16
C LYS A 104 -4.61 7.43 12.90
N HIS A 105 -5.72 7.25 12.18
CA HIS A 105 -6.96 6.67 12.71
C HIS A 105 -7.10 5.20 12.34
N ALA A 106 -6.26 4.68 11.44
CA ALA A 106 -6.18 3.26 11.20
C ALA A 106 -5.58 2.61 12.46
N PRO A 107 -6.28 1.66 13.11
CA PRO A 107 -5.69 0.89 14.19
C PRO A 107 -4.51 0.10 13.61
N THR A 108 -3.30 0.59 13.86
CA THR A 108 -2.07 -0.11 13.52
C THR A 108 -1.97 -1.34 14.43
N PRO A 109 -1.84 -2.55 13.87
CA PRO A 109 -1.61 -3.75 14.66
C PRO A 109 -0.27 -3.71 15.41
#